data_AF-A0A1L9SVV9-F1
#
_entry.id   AF-A0A1L9SVV9-F1
#
_cell.length_a   1.000
_cell.length_b   1.000
_cell.length_c   1.000
_cell.angle_alpha   90.00
_cell.angle_beta   90.00
_cell.angle_gamma   90.00
#
_symmetry.space_group_name_H-M   'P 1'
#
loop_
_entity.id
_entity.type
_entity.pdbx_description
1 polymer ?
#
loop_
_entity_poly.entity_id
_entity_poly.type
_entity_poly.pdbx_seq_one_letter_code
_entity_poly.pdbx_strand_id
1 'polypeptide(L)'
;MDLGDLIDLSDPPDKTSPPVRPTNIPPPSVLLQLFPRVFDELQQAALRAKAIPGAHAEVEKVAESIRRTLKVVARVVAGRTARWKRDTFLSQSMRIGPARPGGKTGGMKLSSVNKSESVKEQQEAGDLLQLWRDRTAVFNSAVLSAGKRPVPPPPDDARAIIAPGALKAAHACALCGLKREERLTRTDEQVEDSFGEWWTEHWGHRDCQLFWDEYKQCLDQR
;
A
#
# COMPACT_ATOMS: atom_id res chain seq x y z
N MET A 1 45.18 40.91 -25.50
CA MET A 1 45.28 39.57 -24.90
C MET A 1 44.77 39.72 -23.49
N ASP A 2 43.59 39.20 -23.21
CA ASP A 2 43.30 38.65 -21.88
C ASP A 2 42.20 37.60 -22.00
N LEU A 3 42.39 36.50 -21.28
CA LEU A 3 41.72 35.21 -21.41
C LEU A 3 41.23 34.83 -20.01
N GLY A 4 39.94 34.95 -19.75
CA GLY A 4 39.27 34.59 -18.49
C GLY A 4 37.94 35.36 -18.42
N ASP A 5 36.77 34.78 -18.22
CA ASP A 5 36.42 33.49 -17.66
C ASP A 5 35.24 32.86 -18.38
N LEU A 6 35.30 31.54 -18.42
CA LEU A 6 34.32 30.61 -18.94
C LEU A 6 33.47 30.13 -17.75
N ILE A 7 32.21 29.79 -18.03
CA ILE A 7 31.27 28.98 -17.22
C ILE A 7 30.32 29.78 -16.32
N ASP A 8 29.17 30.16 -16.89
CA ASP A 8 27.92 30.33 -16.13
C ASP A 8 27.42 28.92 -15.74
N LEU A 9 27.66 28.56 -14.48
CA LEU A 9 27.16 27.36 -13.85
C LEU A 9 25.64 27.51 -13.70
N SER A 10 24.90 26.92 -14.64
CA SER A 10 23.49 26.59 -14.45
C SER A 10 23.29 26.00 -13.05
N ASP A 11 22.49 26.67 -12.23
CA ASP A 11 22.06 26.17 -10.92
C ASP A 11 21.59 24.72 -11.04
N PRO A 12 22.02 23.79 -10.16
CA PRO A 12 21.47 22.45 -10.15
C PRO A 12 19.96 22.52 -9.86
N PRO A 13 19.13 21.68 -10.51
CA PRO A 13 17.70 21.66 -10.22
C PRO A 13 17.51 21.45 -8.72
N ASP A 14 16.67 22.32 -8.15
CA ASP A 14 16.19 22.35 -6.79
C ASP A 14 16.21 20.94 -6.17
N LYS A 15 17.07 20.76 -5.16
CA LYS A 15 17.07 19.59 -4.29
C LYS A 15 15.76 19.62 -3.52
N THR A 16 14.68 19.21 -4.19
CA THR A 16 13.42 18.83 -3.56
C THR A 16 13.79 17.97 -2.35
N SER A 17 13.51 18.51 -1.17
CA SER A 17 13.75 17.83 0.10
C SER A 17 13.23 16.39 -0.02
N PRO A 18 13.98 15.38 0.47
CA PRO A 18 13.56 13.99 0.32
C PRO A 18 12.12 13.84 0.81
N PRO A 19 11.25 13.13 0.06
CA PRO A 19 9.84 13.06 0.36
C PRO A 19 9.64 12.60 1.80
N VAL A 20 8.99 13.43 2.61
CA VAL A 20 8.70 13.11 4.00
C VAL A 20 7.76 11.90 4.01
N ARG A 21 8.07 10.91 4.85
CA ARG A 21 7.21 9.75 5.05
C ARG A 21 5.78 10.22 5.34
N PRO A 22 4.75 9.70 4.67
CA PRO A 22 3.38 10.08 4.95
C PRO A 22 3.02 9.78 6.41
N THR A 23 2.60 10.81 7.15
CA THR A 23 2.15 10.68 8.55
C THR A 23 0.64 10.42 8.66
N ASN A 24 -0.11 10.65 7.57
CA ASN A 24 -1.58 10.70 7.60
C ASN A 24 -2.25 9.45 7.00
N ILE A 25 -1.54 8.31 6.90
CA ILE A 25 -2.17 7.08 6.42
C ILE A 25 -2.94 6.43 7.58
N PRO A 26 -4.27 6.26 7.50
CA PRO A 26 -5.11 5.79 8.60
C PRO A 26 -4.83 4.31 8.91
N PRO A 27 -5.23 3.79 10.09
CA PRO A 27 -4.97 2.40 10.49
C PRO A 27 -5.60 1.36 9.54
N PRO A 28 -5.14 0.09 9.55
CA PRO A 28 -5.59 -0.92 8.59
C PRO A 28 -7.11 -1.10 8.54
N SER A 29 -7.81 -1.06 9.68
CA SER A 29 -9.28 -1.15 9.76
C SER A 29 -10.00 -0.09 8.91
N VAL A 30 -9.48 1.14 8.87
CA VAL A 30 -10.05 2.21 8.02
C VAL A 30 -9.75 1.94 6.55
N LEU A 31 -8.55 1.44 6.23
CA LEU A 31 -8.19 1.05 4.86
C LEU A 31 -9.05 -0.11 4.35
N LEU A 32 -9.35 -1.10 5.20
CA LEU A 32 -10.18 -2.25 4.84
C LEU A 32 -11.58 -1.81 4.39
N GLN A 33 -12.13 -0.77 5.01
CA GLN A 33 -13.44 -0.23 4.67
C GLN A 33 -13.47 0.59 3.36
N LEU A 34 -12.30 0.98 2.82
CA LEU A 34 -12.20 1.68 1.55
C LEU A 34 -12.36 0.73 0.36
N PHE A 35 -11.81 -0.48 0.46
CA PHE A 35 -11.72 -1.39 -0.69
C PHE A 35 -13.05 -1.85 -1.29
N PRO A 36 -14.14 -2.09 -0.52
CA PRO A 36 -15.42 -2.44 -1.12
C PRO A 36 -15.92 -1.41 -2.14
N ARG A 37 -15.85 -0.12 -1.80
CA ARG A 37 -16.19 0.98 -2.73
C ARG A 37 -15.28 0.97 -3.96
N VAL A 38 -13.97 0.82 -3.75
CA VAL A 38 -13.01 0.77 -4.87
C VAL A 38 -13.32 -0.42 -5.78
N PHE A 39 -13.68 -1.58 -5.22
CA PHE A 39 -14.06 -2.73 -6.02
C PHE A 39 -15.33 -2.46 -6.85
N ASP A 40 -16.30 -1.71 -6.33
CA ASP A 40 -17.51 -1.32 -7.07
C ASP A 40 -17.16 -0.43 -8.25
N GLU A 41 -16.34 0.60 -8.00
CA GLU A 41 -15.85 1.52 -9.03
C GLU A 41 -15.08 0.78 -10.13
N LEU A 42 -14.17 -0.14 -9.76
CA LEU A 42 -13.42 -0.97 -10.70
C LEU A 42 -14.30 -1.94 -11.49
N GLN A 43 -15.30 -2.54 -10.86
CA GLN A 43 -16.23 -3.44 -11.54
C GLN A 43 -17.04 -2.67 -12.59
N GLN A 44 -17.57 -1.50 -12.24
CA GLN A 44 -18.28 -0.65 -13.18
C GLN A 44 -17.37 -0.16 -14.31
N ALA A 45 -16.14 0.24 -14.00
CA ALA A 45 -15.16 0.65 -15.00
C ALA A 45 -14.85 -0.49 -15.98
N ALA A 46 -14.66 -1.72 -15.49
CA ALA A 46 -14.44 -2.90 -16.31
C ALA A 46 -15.59 -3.18 -17.27
N LEU A 47 -16.83 -3.12 -16.78
CA LEU A 47 -18.02 -3.34 -17.60
C LEU A 47 -18.17 -2.24 -18.67
N ARG A 48 -17.95 -0.97 -18.30
CA ARG A 48 -18.00 0.17 -19.23
C ARG A 48 -16.93 0.09 -20.31
N ALA A 49 -15.67 -0.17 -19.94
CA ALA A 49 -14.56 -0.25 -20.88
C ALA A 49 -14.78 -1.35 -21.93
N LYS A 50 -15.34 -2.49 -21.52
CA LYS A 50 -15.65 -3.61 -22.44
C LYS A 50 -16.88 -3.37 -23.31
N ALA A 51 -17.78 -2.48 -22.92
CA ALA A 51 -18.96 -2.15 -23.70
C ALA A 51 -18.65 -1.24 -24.91
N ILE A 52 -17.48 -0.60 -24.93
CA ILE A 52 -17.07 0.30 -26.01
C ILE A 52 -16.19 -0.49 -27.01
N PRO A 53 -16.68 -0.76 -28.23
CA PRO A 53 -15.89 -1.47 -29.23
C PRO A 53 -14.62 -0.70 -29.59
N GLY A 54 -13.48 -1.38 -29.65
CA GLY A 54 -12.19 -0.79 -30.05
C GLY A 54 -11.48 0.06 -28.99
N ALA A 55 -12.02 0.18 -27.76
CA ALA A 55 -11.42 0.96 -26.67
C ALA A 55 -10.24 0.25 -25.98
N HIS A 56 -9.25 -0.19 -26.75
CA HIS A 56 -8.11 -0.96 -26.24
C HIS A 56 -7.33 -0.23 -25.13
N ALA A 57 -7.08 1.06 -25.28
CA ALA A 57 -6.37 1.87 -24.30
C ALA A 57 -7.14 1.98 -22.96
N GLU A 58 -8.47 2.10 -23.00
CA GLU A 58 -9.28 2.17 -21.79
C GLU A 58 -9.34 0.83 -21.07
N VAL A 59 -9.47 -0.28 -21.82
CA VAL A 59 -9.39 -1.64 -21.28
C VAL A 59 -8.04 -1.88 -20.61
N GLU A 60 -6.94 -1.44 -21.23
CA GLU A 60 -5.60 -1.56 -20.63
C GLU A 60 -5.45 -0.73 -19.34
N LYS A 61 -5.93 0.52 -19.35
CA LYS A 61 -5.90 1.39 -18.17
C LYS A 61 -6.69 0.78 -17.00
N VAL A 62 -7.91 0.30 -17.26
CA VAL A 62 -8.75 -0.34 -16.24
C VAL A 62 -8.11 -1.63 -15.74
N ALA A 63 -7.55 -2.45 -16.63
CA ALA A 63 -6.83 -3.66 -16.25
C ALA A 63 -5.65 -3.36 -15.32
N GLU A 64 -4.89 -2.29 -15.57
CA GLU A 64 -3.77 -1.91 -14.70
C GLU A 64 -4.24 -1.38 -13.34
N SER A 65 -5.31 -0.58 -13.29
CA SER A 65 -5.94 -0.18 -12.01
C SER A 65 -6.44 -1.39 -11.21
N ILE A 66 -7.05 -2.38 -11.86
CA ILE A 66 -7.47 -3.63 -11.22
C ILE A 66 -6.26 -4.36 -10.65
N ARG A 67 -5.23 -4.63 -11.46
CA ARG A 67 -4.03 -5.37 -11.03
C ARG A 67 -3.34 -4.66 -9.86
N ARG A 68 -3.12 -3.34 -9.97
CA ARG A 68 -2.53 -2.53 -8.91
C ARG A 68 -3.34 -2.64 -7.62
N THR A 69 -4.65 -2.44 -7.70
CA THR A 69 -5.54 -2.48 -6.52
C THR A 69 -5.52 -3.85 -5.85
N LEU A 70 -5.63 -4.94 -6.62
CA LEU A 70 -5.63 -6.30 -6.08
C LEU A 70 -4.29 -6.66 -5.40
N LYS A 71 -3.15 -6.22 -5.98
CA LYS A 71 -1.85 -6.35 -5.32
C LYS A 71 -1.80 -5.57 -4.00
N VAL A 72 -2.32 -4.36 -3.98
CA VAL A 72 -2.38 -3.53 -2.76
C VAL A 72 -3.26 -4.17 -1.69
N VAL A 73 -4.44 -4.67 -2.05
CA VAL A 73 -5.33 -5.41 -1.14
C VAL A 73 -4.60 -6.59 -0.53
N ALA A 74 -3.97 -7.44 -1.35
CA ALA A 74 -3.24 -8.60 -0.87
C ALA A 74 -2.13 -8.21 0.12
N ARG A 75 -1.35 -7.17 -0.18
CA ARG A 75 -0.29 -6.67 0.71
C ARG A 75 -0.83 -6.05 1.98
N VAL A 76 -1.91 -5.26 1.92
CA VAL A 76 -2.55 -4.66 3.11
C VAL A 76 -3.10 -5.75 4.03
N VAL A 77 -3.78 -6.75 3.46
CA VAL A 77 -4.24 -7.92 4.21
C VAL A 77 -3.03 -8.59 4.86
N ALA A 78 -2.04 -9.07 4.11
CA ALA A 78 -0.92 -9.80 4.70
C ALA A 78 -0.08 -8.98 5.71
N GLY A 79 0.05 -7.67 5.49
CA GLY A 79 0.86 -6.77 6.31
C GLY A 79 0.13 -6.11 7.49
N ARG A 80 -1.20 -6.25 7.60
CA ARG A 80 -2.04 -5.57 8.61
C ARG A 80 -1.51 -5.71 10.04
N THR A 81 -1.12 -6.92 10.44
CA THR A 81 -0.60 -7.20 11.78
C THR A 81 0.75 -6.52 12.04
N ALA A 82 1.62 -6.47 11.03
CA ALA A 82 2.90 -5.77 11.14
C ALA A 82 2.68 -4.25 11.21
N ARG A 83 1.74 -3.73 10.42
CA ARG A 83 1.34 -2.33 10.43
C ARG A 83 0.74 -1.92 11.78
N TRP A 84 -0.16 -2.71 12.32
CA TRP A 84 -0.75 -2.48 13.64
C TRP A 84 0.32 -2.38 14.75
N LYS A 85 1.30 -3.31 14.76
CA LYS A 85 2.39 -3.29 15.72
C LYS A 85 3.23 -2.01 15.61
N ARG A 86 3.55 -1.59 14.39
CA ARG A 86 4.27 -0.33 14.12
C ARG A 86 3.48 0.87 14.64
N ASP A 87 2.21 0.96 14.28
CA ASP A 87 1.36 2.10 14.62
C ASP A 87 1.10 2.15 16.14
N THR A 88 0.98 1.00 16.81
CA THR A 88 0.91 0.89 18.28
C THR A 88 2.18 1.45 18.92
N PHE A 89 3.37 1.02 18.47
CA PHE A 89 4.65 1.50 18.99
C PHE A 89 4.81 3.02 18.80
N LEU A 90 4.45 3.54 17.61
CA LEU A 90 4.47 4.99 17.34
C LEU A 90 3.51 5.76 18.25
N SER A 91 2.30 5.23 18.48
CA SER A 91 1.33 5.88 19.38
C SER A 91 1.78 5.90 20.86
N GLN A 92 2.67 4.99 21.26
CA GLN A 92 3.25 4.94 22.60
C GLN A 92 4.38 5.96 22.75
N SER A 93 5.25 6.09 21.76
CA SER A 93 6.35 7.07 21.79
C SER A 93 5.87 8.52 21.75
N MET A 94 4.69 8.80 21.19
CA MET A 94 4.08 10.14 21.19
C MET A 94 3.36 10.50 22.51
N ARG A 95 3.13 9.55 23.43
CA ARG A 95 2.46 9.79 24.72
C ARG A 95 3.44 10.12 25.85
N ILE A 96 4.40 11.01 25.60
CA ILE A 96 5.24 11.57 26.67
C ILE A 96 4.41 12.59 27.45
N GLY A 97 3.70 12.12 28.49
CA GLY A 97 3.07 13.00 29.49
C GLY A 97 4.13 13.66 30.40
N PRO A 98 3.80 14.76 31.09
CA PRO A 98 4.74 15.45 31.96
C PRO A 98 5.22 14.50 33.05
N ALA A 99 6.53 14.24 33.10
CA ALA A 99 7.16 13.48 34.17
C ALA A 99 6.89 14.21 35.49
N ARG A 100 6.03 13.63 36.34
CA ARG A 100 5.79 14.17 37.69
C ARG A 100 7.09 14.08 38.50
N PRO A 101 7.56 15.17 39.12
CA PRO A 101 8.67 15.11 40.07
C PRO A 101 8.12 14.49 41.37
N GLY A 102 8.31 13.18 41.52
CA GLY A 102 7.82 12.45 42.68
C GLY A 102 7.73 10.96 42.38
N GLY A 103 8.83 10.25 42.62
CA GLY A 103 9.01 8.85 42.28
C GLY A 103 7.90 7.93 42.80
N LYS A 104 7.18 7.31 41.86
CA LYS A 104 6.66 5.95 41.99
C LYS A 104 6.81 5.29 40.63
N THR A 105 7.77 4.37 40.52
CA THR A 105 7.95 3.42 39.42
C THR A 105 6.81 2.41 39.43
N GLY A 106 5.59 2.86 39.11
CA GLY A 106 4.45 2.00 38.85
C GLY A 106 4.53 1.58 37.38
N GLY A 107 4.94 0.34 37.13
CA GLY A 107 5.05 -0.23 35.79
C GLY A 107 3.84 0.11 34.94
N MET A 108 4.11 0.75 33.80
CA MET A 108 3.10 1.10 32.81
C MET A 108 2.33 -0.17 32.44
N LYS A 109 1.06 -0.26 32.82
CA LYS A 109 0.18 -1.34 32.41
C LYS A 109 0.01 -1.19 30.91
N LEU A 110 0.72 -2.02 30.13
CA LEU A 110 0.52 -2.15 28.69
C LEU A 110 -0.98 -2.36 28.51
N SER A 111 -1.68 -1.36 27.96
CA SER A 111 -3.07 -1.48 27.59
C SER A 111 -3.14 -2.72 26.71
N SER A 112 -3.68 -3.81 27.25
CA SER A 112 -3.71 -5.08 26.56
C SER A 112 -4.39 -4.82 25.22
N VAL A 113 -3.70 -5.12 24.12
CA VAL A 113 -4.22 -5.03 22.76
C VAL A 113 -5.70 -5.39 22.78
N ASN A 114 -6.57 -4.50 22.30
CA ASN A 114 -8.01 -4.71 22.34
C ASN A 114 -8.33 -5.91 21.45
N LYS A 115 -8.45 -7.09 22.06
CA LYS A 115 -8.57 -8.38 21.35
C LYS A 115 -9.79 -8.38 20.43
N SER A 116 -10.85 -7.63 20.77
CA SER A 116 -12.04 -7.49 19.93
C SER A 116 -11.78 -6.69 18.65
N GLU A 117 -10.96 -5.62 18.68
CA GLU A 117 -10.58 -4.87 17.50
C GLU A 117 -9.75 -5.72 16.53
N SER A 118 -8.83 -6.52 17.07
CA SER A 118 -8.03 -7.45 16.25
C SER A 118 -8.90 -8.54 15.61
N VAL A 119 -9.90 -9.06 16.32
CA VAL A 119 -10.85 -10.04 15.77
C VAL A 119 -11.74 -9.40 14.69
N LYS A 120 -12.21 -8.18 14.92
CA LYS A 120 -13.01 -7.44 13.93
C LYS A 120 -12.22 -7.15 12.66
N GLU A 121 -10.98 -6.67 12.78
CA GLU A 121 -10.10 -6.44 11.63
C GLU A 121 -9.82 -7.74 10.86
N GLN A 122 -9.63 -8.85 11.58
CA GLN A 122 -9.47 -10.17 10.96
C GLN A 122 -10.71 -10.58 10.14
N GLN A 123 -11.90 -10.35 10.68
CA GLN A 123 -13.16 -10.63 9.98
C GLN A 123 -13.31 -9.74 8.74
N GLU A 124 -13.10 -8.41 8.89
CA GLU A 124 -13.16 -7.46 7.77
C GLU A 124 -12.18 -7.82 6.64
N ALA A 125 -10.98 -8.30 6.98
CA ALA A 125 -10.02 -8.79 6.00
C ALA A 125 -10.51 -10.04 5.27
N GLY A 126 -11.13 -10.99 6.00
CA GLY A 126 -11.74 -12.19 5.41
C GLY A 126 -12.91 -11.85 4.47
N ASP A 127 -13.80 -10.96 4.91
CA ASP A 127 -14.95 -10.49 4.12
C ASP A 127 -14.48 -9.80 2.83
N LEU A 128 -13.41 -9.01 2.90
CA LEU A 128 -12.81 -8.37 1.73
C LEU A 128 -12.23 -9.40 0.74
N LEU A 129 -11.57 -10.46 1.22
CA LEU A 129 -11.08 -11.54 0.36
C LEU A 129 -12.23 -12.31 -0.28
N GLN A 130 -13.33 -12.52 0.44
CA GLN A 130 -14.54 -13.11 -0.13
C GLN A 130 -15.13 -12.22 -1.23
N LEU A 131 -15.23 -10.91 -0.99
CA LEU A 131 -15.69 -9.95 -1.99
C LEU A 131 -14.83 -9.97 -3.26
N TRP A 132 -13.51 -10.11 -3.12
CA TRP A 132 -12.62 -10.30 -4.26
C TRP A 132 -12.95 -11.59 -5.01
N ARG A 133 -13.12 -12.71 -4.31
CA ARG A 133 -13.49 -14.00 -4.95
C ARG A 133 -14.78 -13.88 -5.76
N ASP A 134 -15.79 -13.22 -5.22
CA ASP A 134 -17.08 -13.00 -5.90
C ASP A 134 -16.94 -12.17 -7.20
N ARG A 135 -15.96 -11.25 -7.25
CA ARG A 135 -15.70 -10.37 -8.39
C ARG A 135 -14.60 -10.87 -9.33
N THR A 136 -13.99 -12.02 -9.03
CA THR A 136 -12.82 -12.54 -9.74
C THR A 136 -13.10 -12.75 -11.23
N ALA A 137 -14.30 -13.20 -11.60
CA ALA A 137 -14.65 -13.41 -13.01
C ALA A 137 -14.59 -12.10 -13.82
N VAL A 138 -15.16 -11.01 -13.29
CA VAL A 138 -15.17 -9.70 -13.99
C VAL A 138 -13.77 -9.12 -14.06
N PHE A 139 -13.03 -9.13 -12.96
CA PHE A 139 -11.67 -8.61 -12.90
C PHE A 139 -10.72 -9.39 -13.82
N ASN A 140 -10.76 -10.73 -13.78
CA ASN A 140 -9.92 -11.56 -14.65
C ASN A 140 -10.28 -11.33 -16.12
N SER A 141 -11.57 -11.20 -16.45
CA SER A 141 -12.00 -10.94 -17.82
C SER A 141 -11.42 -9.63 -18.36
N ALA A 142 -11.49 -8.54 -17.60
CA ALA A 142 -10.91 -7.26 -18.00
C ALA A 142 -9.37 -7.34 -18.14
N VAL A 143 -8.70 -7.98 -17.18
CA VAL A 143 -7.24 -8.12 -17.19
C VAL A 143 -6.74 -8.98 -18.37
N LEU A 144 -7.43 -10.08 -18.67
CA LEU A 144 -7.11 -10.93 -19.81
C LEU A 144 -7.39 -10.24 -21.15
N SER A 145 -8.45 -9.43 -21.25
CA SER A 145 -8.73 -8.64 -22.45
C SER A 145 -7.63 -7.62 -22.77
N ALA A 146 -6.84 -7.20 -21.78
CA ALA A 146 -5.66 -6.36 -21.94
C ALA A 146 -4.36 -7.15 -22.20
N GLY A 147 -4.44 -8.48 -22.36
CA GLY A 147 -3.26 -9.34 -22.55
C GLY A 147 -2.36 -9.46 -21.32
N LYS A 148 -2.85 -9.09 -20.13
CA LYS A 148 -2.08 -9.15 -18.88
C LYS A 148 -2.47 -10.38 -18.06
N ARG A 149 -1.61 -10.74 -17.11
CA ARG A 149 -1.88 -11.86 -16.19
C ARG A 149 -2.77 -11.43 -15.02
N PRO A 150 -3.85 -12.16 -14.72
CA PRO A 150 -4.69 -11.94 -13.55
C PRO A 150 -3.93 -12.08 -12.23
N VAL A 151 -4.38 -11.34 -11.21
CA VAL A 151 -3.90 -11.46 -9.83
C VAL A 151 -4.89 -12.37 -9.08
N PRO A 152 -4.48 -13.55 -8.59
CA PRO A 152 -5.36 -14.42 -7.84
C PRO A 152 -5.56 -13.90 -6.41
N PRO A 153 -6.73 -14.12 -5.79
CA PRO A 153 -6.92 -13.87 -4.37
C PRO A 153 -5.88 -14.65 -3.54
N PRO A 154 -5.23 -14.03 -2.55
CA PRO A 154 -4.33 -14.75 -1.66
C PRO A 154 -5.12 -15.73 -0.77
N PRO A 155 -4.44 -16.76 -0.23
CA PRO A 155 -4.95 -17.52 0.90
C PRO A 155 -5.28 -16.61 2.09
N ASP A 156 -6.24 -16.99 2.93
CA ASP A 156 -6.64 -16.19 4.10
C ASP A 156 -5.50 -16.05 5.13
N ASP A 157 -4.58 -17.01 5.14
CA ASP A 157 -3.39 -17.07 5.98
C ASP A 157 -2.12 -16.59 5.26
N ALA A 158 -2.24 -15.94 4.11
CA ALA A 158 -1.11 -15.49 3.32
C ALA A 158 -0.10 -14.68 4.14
N ARG A 159 1.17 -15.09 4.05
CA ARG A 159 2.31 -14.43 4.70
C ARG A 159 3.31 -14.00 3.66
N ALA A 160 3.93 -12.85 3.91
CA ALA A 160 5.04 -12.42 3.10
C ALA A 160 6.31 -13.22 3.45
N ILE A 161 7.12 -13.52 2.43
CA ILE A 161 8.42 -14.17 2.55
C ILE A 161 9.52 -13.21 2.14
N ILE A 162 10.73 -13.39 2.67
CA ILE A 162 11.89 -12.59 2.24
C ILE A 162 12.35 -13.11 0.88
N ALA A 163 12.38 -12.23 -0.12
CA ALA A 163 12.87 -12.58 -1.45
C ALA A 163 14.41 -12.65 -1.47
N PRO A 164 14.99 -13.73 -2.03
CA PRO A 164 16.43 -13.84 -2.22
C PRO A 164 16.99 -12.67 -3.05
N GLY A 165 18.07 -12.05 -2.57
CA GLY A 165 18.73 -10.94 -3.27
C GLY A 165 17.96 -9.62 -3.28
N ALA A 166 16.80 -9.54 -2.61
CA ALA A 166 16.02 -8.31 -2.57
C ALA A 166 16.73 -7.20 -1.77
N LEU A 167 16.56 -5.97 -2.24
CA LEU A 167 17.10 -4.80 -1.56
C LEU A 167 16.31 -4.53 -0.28
N LYS A 168 16.99 -3.99 0.72
CA LYS A 168 16.39 -3.58 1.99
C LYS A 168 16.14 -2.08 1.99
N ALA A 169 15.12 -1.66 2.72
CA ALA A 169 14.87 -0.26 3.02
C ALA A 169 14.94 -0.02 4.52
N ALA A 170 15.27 1.21 4.93
CA ALA A 170 15.30 1.59 6.34
C ALA A 170 13.94 1.45 7.04
N HIS A 171 12.85 1.57 6.28
CA HIS A 171 11.50 1.56 6.83
C HIS A 171 10.56 0.69 6.00
N ALA A 172 9.56 0.09 6.64
CA ALA A 172 8.50 -0.64 5.97
C ALA A 172 7.54 0.30 5.21
N CYS A 173 6.79 -0.25 4.27
CA CYS A 173 5.81 0.47 3.47
C CYS A 173 4.80 1.20 4.36
N ALA A 174 4.54 2.48 4.07
CA ALA A 174 3.64 3.31 4.86
C ALA A 174 2.19 2.76 4.87
N LEU A 175 1.72 2.25 3.72
CA LEU A 175 0.35 1.75 3.52
C LEU A 175 0.14 0.31 3.97
N CYS A 176 0.96 -0.65 3.52
CA CYS A 176 0.71 -2.07 3.84
C CYS A 176 1.53 -2.60 5.03
N GLY A 177 2.60 -1.91 5.44
CA GLY A 177 3.45 -2.35 6.55
C GLY A 177 4.45 -3.46 6.22
N LEU A 178 4.44 -4.02 5.01
CA LEU A 178 5.47 -4.95 4.53
C LEU A 178 6.79 -4.20 4.22
N LYS A 179 7.92 -4.87 4.43
CA LYS A 179 9.27 -4.38 4.12
C LYS A 179 9.60 -4.53 2.64
N ARG A 180 10.63 -3.81 2.19
CA ARG A 180 11.05 -3.81 0.77
C ARG A 180 11.45 -5.19 0.29
N GLU A 181 12.05 -6.01 1.15
CA GLU A 181 12.50 -7.36 0.84
C GLU A 181 11.40 -8.43 0.94
N GLU A 182 10.20 -8.07 1.41
CA GLU A 182 9.09 -9.00 1.60
C GLU A 182 8.25 -9.14 0.31
N ARG A 183 7.80 -10.36 0.00
CA ARG A 183 6.98 -10.68 -1.19
C ARG A 183 5.83 -11.60 -0.81
N LEU A 184 4.69 -11.42 -1.47
CA LEU A 184 3.59 -12.36 -1.45
C LEU A 184 3.65 -13.31 -2.65
N THR A 185 3.66 -14.61 -2.38
CA THR A 185 3.58 -15.65 -3.40
C THR A 185 2.34 -15.43 -4.28
N ARG A 186 2.47 -15.59 -5.60
CA ARG A 186 1.41 -15.39 -6.62
C ARG A 186 0.93 -13.96 -6.85
N THR A 187 1.28 -13.02 -5.97
CA THR A 187 0.92 -11.60 -6.11
C THR A 187 2.11 -10.78 -6.60
N ASP A 188 3.28 -11.00 -5.99
CA ASP A 188 4.51 -10.25 -6.23
C ASP A 188 5.51 -11.07 -7.07
N GLU A 189 5.01 -11.69 -8.14
CA GLU A 189 5.85 -12.46 -9.06
C GLU A 189 6.55 -11.53 -10.07
N GLN A 190 7.80 -11.88 -10.44
CA GLN A 190 8.59 -11.19 -11.47
C GLN A 190 8.78 -9.69 -11.19
N VAL A 191 9.05 -9.35 -9.93
CA VAL A 191 9.31 -7.97 -9.51
C VAL A 191 10.74 -7.58 -9.83
N GLU A 192 10.91 -6.49 -10.57
CA GLU A 192 12.20 -5.81 -10.72
C GLU A 192 12.37 -4.77 -9.59
N ASP A 193 13.42 -4.93 -8.79
CA ASP A 193 13.72 -4.11 -7.59
C ASP A 193 14.99 -3.28 -7.79
N SER A 194 15.18 -2.72 -8.99
CA SER A 194 16.43 -2.04 -9.36
C SER A 194 16.25 -0.56 -9.68
N PHE A 195 15.10 -0.13 -10.20
CA PHE A 195 14.91 1.23 -10.75
C PHE A 195 13.67 1.98 -10.21
N GLY A 196 13.29 1.73 -8.96
CA GLY A 196 12.17 2.44 -8.31
C GLY A 196 10.78 2.00 -8.77
N GLU A 197 10.70 0.96 -9.60
CA GLU A 197 9.46 0.34 -10.08
C GLU A 197 8.76 -0.44 -8.96
N TRP A 198 9.54 -1.06 -8.07
CA TRP A 198 9.03 -1.77 -6.90
C TRP A 198 8.82 -0.87 -5.68
N TRP A 199 9.76 0.02 -5.42
CA TRP A 199 9.87 0.73 -4.16
C TRP A 199 10.14 2.22 -4.38
N THR A 200 9.43 3.07 -3.65
CA THR A 200 9.68 4.51 -3.58
C THR A 200 10.27 4.85 -2.23
N GLU A 201 11.44 5.49 -2.25
CA GLU A 201 12.17 5.85 -1.04
C GLU A 201 11.33 6.71 -0.09
N HIS A 202 11.48 6.46 1.20
CA HIS A 202 10.69 7.04 2.30
C HIS A 202 9.18 6.72 2.32
N TRP A 203 8.62 6.18 1.23
CA TRP A 203 7.20 5.86 1.11
C TRP A 203 6.92 4.35 1.29
N GLY A 204 7.46 3.49 0.42
CA GLY A 204 7.11 2.07 0.39
C GLY A 204 6.94 1.50 -1.02
N HIS A 205 6.13 0.45 -1.14
CA HIS A 205 5.80 -0.16 -2.43
C HIS A 205 5.16 0.84 -3.41
N ARG A 206 5.64 0.88 -4.66
CA ARG A 206 5.17 1.85 -5.66
C ARG A 206 3.68 1.73 -5.95
N ASP A 207 3.17 0.51 -6.13
CA ASP A 207 1.73 0.25 -6.32
C ASP A 207 0.89 0.81 -5.17
N CYS A 208 1.39 0.63 -3.93
CA CYS A 208 0.71 1.12 -2.74
C CYS A 208 0.68 2.65 -2.75
N GLN A 209 1.73 3.32 -3.23
CA GLN A 209 1.76 4.78 -3.34
C GLN A 209 0.73 5.28 -4.33
N LEU A 210 0.78 4.72 -5.53
CA LEU A 210 -0.13 5.09 -6.61
C LEU A 210 -1.58 4.86 -6.21
N PHE A 211 -1.88 3.73 -5.57
CA PHE A 211 -3.21 3.46 -4.99
C PHE A 211 -3.61 4.51 -3.95
N TRP A 212 -2.72 4.83 -3.02
CA TRP A 212 -3.00 5.81 -1.98
C TRP A 212 -3.30 7.19 -2.57
N ASP A 213 -2.49 7.65 -3.51
CA ASP A 213 -2.67 8.95 -4.16
C ASP A 213 -3.98 9.03 -4.96
N GLU A 214 -4.41 7.92 -5.55
CA GLU A 214 -5.66 7.80 -6.30
C GLU A 214 -6.90 7.81 -5.39
N TYR A 215 -6.90 7.06 -4.27
CA TYR A 215 -8.11 6.82 -3.48
C TYR A 215 -8.17 7.53 -2.11
N LYS A 216 -7.12 8.27 -1.69
CA LYS A 216 -7.11 8.95 -0.37
C LYS A 216 -8.30 9.88 -0.16
N GLN A 217 -8.78 10.55 -1.21
CA GLN A 217 -9.92 11.47 -1.12
C GLN A 217 -11.25 10.76 -0.86
N CYS A 218 -11.35 9.45 -1.15
CA CYS A 218 -12.54 8.67 -0.84
C CYS A 218 -12.72 8.44 0.67
N LEU A 219 -11.69 8.70 1.48
CA LEU A 219 -11.74 8.63 2.94
C LEU A 219 -12.36 9.89 3.57
N ASP A 220 -12.24 11.04 2.92
CA ASP A 220 -12.76 12.34 3.41
C ASP A 220 -14.27 12.49 3.14
N GLN A 221 -14.84 11.65 2.28
CA GLN A 221 -16.26 11.66 1.88
C GLN A 221 -17.17 10.82 2.79
N ARG A 222 -16.81 10.69 4.07
CA ARG A 222 -17.59 9.93 5.08
C ARG A 222 -18.54 10.81 5.86
#